data_AF-A0AAU1P4B2-F1
#
_entry.id   AF-A0AAU1P4B2-F1
#
_cell.length_a   1.000
_cell.length_b   1.000
_cell.length_c   1.000
_cell.angle_alpha   90.00
_cell.angle_beta   90.00
_cell.angle_gamma   90.00
#
_symmetry.space_group_name_H-M   'P 1'
#
loop_
_entity.id
_entity.type
_entity.pdbx_description
1 polymer ?
#
loop_
_entity_poly.entity_id
_entity_poly.type
_entity_poly.pdbx_seq_one_letter_code
_entity_poly.pdbx_strand_id
1 'polypeptide(L)'
;MTPPPSRRRRGGTPERSYPRRGAVRRSQVITTYGVGSLVAVDNESFIVMGTDSWNVTQAPTIYEHRLARVLGVKSFRLPPASDDTSRDGIRVRRFPLWHSCPNCDALQHVRGFNSPPGKNDCGDCDEELVPSRFVMACAKGHIDDFPYWKWAHRNNRQGQESGHCGGEMRLRTSGKTASLRSVLISCTCGIPEVSMEGAFRRSSLSGLKVFCSGRRPWLKDAPTEHCAETPRTLQRGSSVAWQPLVKTALSIPPWSDGLAARLGDHWENLRAMTRVEIEIYLKALTMQEKYEFSTDKVVALLEAENQEDLAPDQDQPRGHAYAALRKQEYERLVAGRLESETDREEEFICEPPRSSTAPLRPYGVSGPMLVKRLREVRALKAFSRVDTPDTHDEVHEAALSLTSTGWLPAMEVRGEGVFLRLDETRLDAWARSAAVAARAERIRTNHLRMLRDRAGEDHTVPDSPAGPRMVLLHTLAHALINEWSLDGGYPAASLRERLYADDTMAGLLISTATSDSAGSLGGLVAQGEPVRLEPSLHSALTRAKWCSADPLCVESEGSGVGGINLAACHACVLLPETSCEHNNGLLDRALLIGTPEDPSVGFFNGAVMP
;
A
#
# COMPACT_ATOMS: atom_id res chain seq x y z
N MET A 1 -51.46 29.98 -37.12
CA MET A 1 -50.19 30.45 -36.54
C MET A 1 -50.04 29.79 -35.19
N THR A 2 -49.29 28.69 -35.14
CA THR A 2 -49.09 27.85 -33.96
C THR A 2 -48.04 28.52 -33.05
N PRO A 3 -48.25 28.57 -31.73
CA PRO A 3 -47.30 29.22 -30.83
C PRO A 3 -45.96 28.47 -30.81
N PRO A 4 -44.83 29.16 -30.57
CA PRO A 4 -43.52 28.54 -30.55
C PRO A 4 -43.41 27.57 -29.36
N PRO A 5 -42.66 26.46 -29.49
CA PRO A 5 -42.52 25.48 -28.43
C PRO A 5 -41.78 26.07 -27.22
N SER A 6 -42.23 25.70 -26.02
CA SER A 6 -41.59 26.08 -24.77
C SER A 6 -40.14 25.62 -24.73
N ARG A 7 -39.19 26.55 -24.61
CA ARG A 7 -37.79 26.25 -24.28
C ARG A 7 -37.74 25.45 -22.99
N ARG A 8 -37.46 24.14 -23.08
CA ARG A 8 -37.02 23.32 -21.94
C ARG A 8 -35.73 23.94 -21.39
N ARG A 9 -35.82 24.63 -20.25
CA ARG A 9 -34.66 24.92 -19.41
C ARG A 9 -34.08 23.57 -18.98
N ARG A 10 -32.92 23.18 -19.51
CA ARG A 10 -32.08 22.15 -18.90
C ARG A 10 -31.65 22.69 -17.53
N GLY A 11 -32.38 22.31 -16.48
CA GLY A 11 -31.97 22.50 -15.10
C GLY A 11 -30.84 21.53 -14.77
N GLY A 12 -29.65 21.80 -15.29
CA GLY A 12 -28.42 21.27 -14.72
C GLY A 12 -27.91 22.31 -13.73
N THR A 13 -27.74 21.93 -12.47
CA THR A 13 -27.00 22.74 -11.49
C THR A 13 -25.64 23.08 -12.12
N PRO A 14 -25.21 24.35 -12.18
CA PRO A 14 -23.92 24.68 -12.75
C PRO A 14 -22.83 23.92 -12.01
N GLU A 15 -22.01 23.20 -12.77
CA GLU A 15 -20.88 22.43 -12.26
C GLU A 15 -19.94 23.40 -11.52
N ARG A 16 -19.81 23.21 -10.20
CA ARG A 16 -18.98 24.08 -9.38
C ARG A 16 -17.53 23.88 -9.79
N SER A 17 -16.96 24.89 -10.46
CA SER A 17 -15.52 24.92 -10.76
C SER A 17 -14.74 25.15 -9.47
N TYR A 18 -13.91 24.19 -9.07
CA TYR A 18 -12.99 24.35 -7.95
C TYR A 18 -11.61 24.81 -8.46
N PRO A 19 -10.86 25.63 -7.69
CA PRO A 19 -9.52 26.01 -8.08
C PRO A 19 -8.56 24.83 -7.99
N ARG A 20 -7.67 24.69 -8.98
CA ARG A 20 -6.57 23.72 -8.94
C ARG A 20 -5.57 24.15 -7.86
N ARG A 21 -5.22 23.22 -6.96
CA ARG A 21 -4.25 23.48 -5.88
C ARG A 21 -2.86 22.95 -6.21
N GLY A 22 -2.76 21.76 -6.81
CA GLY A 22 -1.47 21.15 -7.13
C GLY A 22 -1.61 19.98 -8.12
N ALA A 23 -0.54 19.19 -8.23
CA ALA A 23 -0.49 17.99 -9.06
C ALA A 23 0.26 16.87 -8.34
N VAL A 24 -0.21 15.64 -8.53
CA VAL A 24 0.44 14.40 -8.04
C VAL A 24 0.49 13.39 -9.18
N ARG A 25 1.46 12.48 -9.16
CA ARG A 25 1.49 11.38 -10.14
C ARG A 25 0.32 10.44 -9.87
N ARG A 26 -0.34 9.92 -10.92
CA ARG A 26 -1.49 8.99 -10.76
C ARG A 26 -1.13 7.76 -9.93
N SER A 27 0.09 7.24 -10.06
CA SER A 27 0.58 6.11 -9.26
C SER A 27 0.59 6.42 -7.76
N GLN A 28 0.95 7.65 -7.38
CA GLN A 28 0.96 8.07 -5.98
C GLN A 28 -0.44 8.12 -5.38
N VAL A 29 -1.51 8.25 -6.18
CA VAL A 29 -2.89 8.21 -5.68
C VAL A 29 -3.25 6.81 -5.13
N ILE A 30 -2.55 5.77 -5.57
CA ILE A 30 -2.76 4.42 -5.05
C ILE A 30 -1.88 4.16 -3.82
N THR A 31 -0.68 4.75 -3.75
CA THR A 31 0.35 4.37 -2.77
C THR A 31 0.63 5.39 -1.67
N THR A 32 0.45 6.69 -1.88
CA THR A 32 0.96 7.74 -0.96
C THR A 32 -0.06 8.86 -0.73
N TYR A 33 -0.73 9.30 -1.79
CA TYR A 33 -1.68 10.40 -1.83
C TYR A 33 -3.08 9.91 -2.20
N GLY A 34 -3.48 8.74 -1.69
CA GLY A 34 -4.81 8.18 -1.90
C GLY A 34 -5.89 8.82 -1.04
N VAL A 35 -7.13 8.35 -1.17
CA VAL A 35 -8.25 8.85 -0.37
C VAL A 35 -7.92 8.82 1.12
N GLY A 36 -8.23 9.91 1.82
CA GLY A 36 -7.95 10.04 3.25
C GLY A 36 -6.50 10.40 3.58
N SER A 37 -5.57 10.36 2.63
CA SER A 37 -4.19 10.81 2.86
C SER A 37 -4.13 12.33 3.03
N LEU A 38 -3.04 12.80 3.65
CA LEU A 38 -2.73 14.22 3.75
C LEU A 38 -1.68 14.59 2.72
N VAL A 39 -1.97 15.63 1.93
CA VAL A 39 -1.09 16.17 0.89
C VAL A 39 -0.73 17.59 1.27
N ALA A 40 0.58 17.86 1.36
CA ALA A 40 1.08 19.22 1.45
C ALA A 40 1.23 19.79 0.03
N VAL A 41 0.68 20.98 -0.20
CA VAL A 41 0.80 21.69 -1.46
C VAL A 41 1.17 23.12 -1.12
N ASP A 42 2.36 23.54 -1.55
CA ASP A 42 3.00 24.78 -1.10
C ASP A 42 3.03 24.84 0.44
N ASN A 43 2.52 25.92 1.05
CA ASN A 43 2.38 26.06 2.50
C ASN A 43 0.98 25.68 3.02
N GLU A 44 0.16 25.02 2.20
CA GLU A 44 -1.16 24.51 2.59
C GLU A 44 -1.14 22.99 2.82
N SER A 45 -2.16 22.49 3.51
CA SER A 45 -2.37 21.05 3.73
C SER A 45 -3.82 20.67 3.44
N PHE A 46 -3.97 19.56 2.74
CA PHE A 46 -5.27 19.05 2.32
C PHE A 46 -5.40 17.56 2.60
N ILE A 47 -6.62 17.11 2.89
CA ILE A 47 -7.01 15.71 2.89
C ILE A 47 -7.66 15.36 1.55
N VAL A 48 -7.24 14.24 0.95
CA VAL A 48 -7.80 13.75 -0.32
C VAL A 48 -9.21 13.22 -0.09
N MET A 49 -10.18 13.70 -0.86
CA MET A 49 -11.58 13.34 -0.69
C MET A 49 -11.91 11.95 -1.25
N GLY A 50 -13.00 11.37 -0.74
CA GLY A 50 -13.52 10.06 -1.14
C GLY A 50 -13.83 9.91 -2.62
N THR A 51 -13.85 8.66 -3.09
CA THR A 51 -14.10 8.30 -4.49
C THR A 51 -15.51 8.64 -4.96
N ASP A 52 -16.46 8.77 -4.03
CA ASP A 52 -17.81 9.30 -4.23
C ASP A 52 -17.83 10.76 -4.70
N SER A 53 -16.73 11.49 -4.50
CA SER A 53 -16.58 12.87 -4.94
C SER A 53 -15.86 13.02 -6.29
N TRP A 54 -15.31 11.93 -6.85
CA TRP A 54 -14.48 11.96 -8.05
C TRP A 54 -15.35 11.90 -9.31
N ASN A 55 -15.02 12.69 -10.33
CA ASN A 55 -15.61 12.51 -11.66
C ASN A 55 -14.80 11.45 -12.42
N VAL A 56 -15.41 10.27 -12.63
CA VAL A 56 -14.79 9.13 -13.32
C VAL A 56 -15.41 8.84 -14.69
N THR A 57 -16.27 9.72 -15.21
CA THR A 57 -16.97 9.49 -16.49
C THR A 57 -16.01 9.31 -17.66
N GLN A 58 -14.88 10.02 -17.66
CA GLN A 58 -13.83 9.90 -18.68
C GLN A 58 -12.64 9.05 -18.22
N ALA A 59 -12.69 8.50 -17.00
CA ALA A 59 -11.58 7.71 -16.47
C ALA A 59 -11.59 6.31 -17.10
N PRO A 60 -10.46 5.87 -17.71
CA PRO A 60 -10.37 4.54 -18.29
C PRO A 60 -10.70 3.45 -17.27
N THR A 61 -11.46 2.46 -17.72
CA THR A 61 -11.74 1.25 -16.94
C THR A 61 -10.56 0.29 -17.03
N ILE A 62 -10.18 -0.28 -15.90
CA ILE A 62 -9.20 -1.36 -15.80
C ILE A 62 -9.97 -2.63 -15.44
N TYR A 63 -9.69 -3.70 -16.18
CA TYR A 63 -10.25 -5.02 -15.96
C TYR A 63 -9.16 -5.97 -15.45
N GLU A 64 -9.40 -6.58 -14.29
CA GLU A 64 -8.66 -7.72 -13.77
C GLU A 64 -9.63 -8.57 -12.96
N HIS A 65 -10.07 -9.64 -13.59
CA HIS A 65 -11.28 -10.34 -13.19
C HIS A 65 -11.14 -11.00 -11.82
N ARG A 66 -10.03 -11.72 -11.62
CA ARG A 66 -9.73 -12.44 -10.38
C ARG A 66 -9.62 -11.47 -9.19
N LEU A 67 -9.00 -10.31 -9.39
CA LEU A 67 -8.90 -9.30 -8.34
C LEU A 67 -10.25 -8.63 -8.05
N ALA A 68 -11.04 -8.33 -9.08
CA ALA A 68 -12.36 -7.72 -8.95
C ALA A 68 -13.29 -8.60 -8.11
N ARG A 69 -13.29 -9.91 -8.38
CA ARG A 69 -14.00 -10.92 -7.60
C ARG A 69 -13.57 -10.93 -6.13
N VAL A 70 -12.27 -11.08 -5.85
CA VAL A 70 -11.77 -11.14 -4.45
C VAL A 70 -12.12 -9.86 -3.67
N LEU A 71 -12.17 -8.71 -4.35
CA LEU A 71 -12.52 -7.43 -3.74
C LEU A 71 -14.03 -7.14 -3.72
N GLY A 72 -14.87 -7.96 -4.35
CA GLY A 72 -16.31 -7.75 -4.44
C GLY A 72 -16.70 -6.51 -5.24
N VAL A 73 -15.96 -6.18 -6.29
CA VAL A 73 -16.24 -5.03 -7.18
C VAL A 73 -16.37 -5.48 -8.62
N LYS A 74 -17.01 -4.65 -9.46
CA LYS A 74 -17.23 -4.98 -10.88
C LYS A 74 -16.03 -4.66 -11.76
N SER A 75 -15.34 -3.57 -11.44
CA SER A 75 -14.22 -3.07 -12.25
C SER A 75 -13.35 -2.12 -11.45
N PHE A 76 -12.24 -1.71 -12.06
CA PHE A 76 -11.35 -0.70 -11.52
C PHE A 76 -11.33 0.54 -12.41
N ARG A 77 -10.95 1.68 -11.83
CA ARG A 77 -10.81 2.95 -12.57
C ARG A 77 -9.43 3.53 -12.35
N LEU A 78 -8.80 3.99 -13.42
CA LEU A 78 -7.64 4.87 -13.28
C LEU A 78 -8.05 6.14 -12.51
N PRO A 79 -7.24 6.61 -11.54
CA PRO A 79 -7.46 7.91 -10.93
C PRO A 79 -7.63 9.00 -12.00
N PRO A 80 -8.67 9.86 -11.89
CA PRO A 80 -8.92 10.92 -12.87
C PRO A 80 -7.68 11.79 -13.07
N ALA A 81 -7.33 12.00 -14.33
CA ALA A 81 -6.23 12.89 -14.70
C ALA A 81 -6.82 14.22 -15.18
N SER A 82 -6.47 15.31 -14.50
CA SER A 82 -6.77 16.64 -14.99
C SER A 82 -5.62 17.12 -15.88
N ASP A 83 -5.89 17.43 -17.15
CA ASP A 83 -5.03 18.31 -17.92
C ASP A 83 -5.17 19.77 -17.41
N ASP A 84 -4.35 20.68 -17.93
CA ASP A 84 -4.35 22.09 -17.50
C ASP A 84 -5.69 22.81 -17.76
N THR A 85 -6.53 22.25 -18.64
CA THR A 85 -7.85 22.75 -18.98
C THR A 85 -9.00 22.06 -18.23
N SER A 86 -8.71 20.97 -17.52
CA SER A 86 -9.69 20.13 -16.87
C SER A 86 -10.18 20.77 -15.59
N ARG A 87 -11.51 20.79 -15.44
CA ARG A 87 -12.20 21.26 -14.23
C ARG A 87 -12.43 20.15 -13.22
N ASP A 88 -12.07 18.92 -13.57
CA ASP A 88 -12.37 17.70 -12.84
C ASP A 88 -11.10 16.90 -12.54
N GLY A 89 -10.43 17.28 -11.46
CA GLY A 89 -9.35 16.51 -10.84
C GLY A 89 -9.81 15.79 -9.57
N ILE A 90 -8.85 15.18 -8.88
CA ILE A 90 -9.08 14.60 -7.55
C ILE A 90 -9.39 15.74 -6.58
N ARG A 91 -10.54 15.63 -5.90
CA ARG A 91 -10.99 16.64 -4.95
C ARG A 91 -10.22 16.53 -3.65
N VAL A 92 -9.89 17.67 -3.07
CA VAL A 92 -9.20 17.77 -1.79
C VAL A 92 -9.91 18.78 -0.90
N ARG A 93 -9.81 18.60 0.42
CA ARG A 93 -10.37 19.53 1.42
C ARG A 93 -9.27 19.96 2.38
N ARG A 94 -9.25 21.23 2.75
CA ARG A 94 -8.25 21.73 3.71
C ARG A 94 -8.33 20.96 5.03
N PHE A 95 -7.20 20.43 5.46
CA PHE A 95 -7.04 19.73 6.73
C PHE A 95 -5.53 19.56 7.05
N PRO A 96 -5.09 19.73 8.31
CA PRO A 96 -5.84 20.12 9.51
C PRO A 96 -6.45 21.52 9.40
N LEU A 97 -7.41 21.83 10.27
CA LEU A 97 -8.04 23.14 10.32
C LEU A 97 -7.30 24.09 11.27
N TRP A 98 -6.52 23.58 12.22
CA TRP A 98 -5.65 24.39 13.07
C TRP A 98 -4.39 24.86 12.34
N HIS A 99 -4.07 26.15 12.47
CA HIS A 99 -2.91 26.80 11.84
C HIS A 99 -2.20 27.72 12.84
N SER A 100 -0.93 28.00 12.59
CA SER A 100 -0.15 29.00 13.30
C SER A 100 0.41 30.08 12.37
N CYS A 101 0.43 31.33 12.81
CA CYS A 101 1.15 32.39 12.11
C CYS A 101 2.62 32.43 12.58
N PRO A 102 3.61 32.42 11.67
CA PRO A 102 5.03 32.46 12.04
C PRO A 102 5.49 33.81 12.61
N ASN A 103 4.73 34.89 12.41
CA ASN A 103 5.09 36.24 12.86
C ASN A 103 4.47 36.61 14.22
N CYS A 104 3.15 36.47 14.37
CA CYS A 104 2.46 36.81 15.64
C CYS A 104 2.29 35.63 16.60
N ASP A 105 2.77 34.44 16.23
CA ASP A 105 2.67 33.17 16.96
C ASP A 105 1.23 32.69 17.23
N ALA A 106 0.20 33.38 16.74
CA ALA A 106 -1.19 33.01 16.99
C ALA A 106 -1.45 31.58 16.50
N LEU A 107 -2.11 30.77 17.32
CA LEU A 107 -2.49 29.38 17.05
C LEU A 107 -4.01 29.25 17.21
N GLN A 108 -4.71 29.03 16.10
CA GLN A 108 -6.16 28.92 16.10
C GLN A 108 -6.69 28.18 14.88
N HIS A 109 -8.00 27.97 14.85
CA HIS A 109 -8.69 27.45 13.68
C HIS A 109 -8.54 28.42 12.49
N VAL A 110 -8.33 27.91 11.28
CA VAL A 110 -8.05 28.69 10.05
C VAL A 110 -9.02 29.85 9.84
N ARG A 111 -10.31 29.62 10.10
CA ARG A 111 -11.37 30.64 9.98
C ARG A 111 -11.19 31.85 10.91
N GLY A 112 -10.43 31.71 12.00
CA GLY A 112 -10.16 32.79 12.96
C GLY A 112 -9.08 33.77 12.50
N PHE A 113 -8.30 33.44 11.46
CA PHE A 113 -7.24 34.31 10.94
C PHE A 113 -7.74 35.38 9.96
N ASN A 114 -9.04 35.41 9.63
CA ASN A 114 -9.63 36.38 8.71
C ASN A 114 -8.89 36.51 7.36
N SER A 115 -8.37 35.39 6.84
CA SER A 115 -7.60 35.36 5.60
C SER A 115 -8.38 35.96 4.42
N PRO A 116 -7.73 36.72 3.53
CA PRO A 116 -8.35 37.19 2.29
C PRO A 116 -8.91 36.02 1.45
N PRO A 117 -10.01 36.22 0.68
CA PRO A 117 -10.59 35.18 -0.15
C PRO A 117 -9.56 34.55 -1.10
N GLY A 118 -9.45 33.22 -1.06
CA GLY A 118 -8.55 32.45 -1.93
C GLY A 118 -7.12 32.29 -1.41
N LYS A 119 -6.72 33.05 -0.39
CA LYS A 119 -5.39 33.00 0.24
C LYS A 119 -5.36 32.17 1.52
N ASN A 120 -4.15 31.93 2.04
CA ASN A 120 -3.91 31.25 3.31
C ASN A 120 -3.04 32.12 4.24
N ASP A 121 -3.42 33.37 4.42
CA ASP A 121 -2.56 34.37 5.06
C ASP A 121 -3.20 34.84 6.37
N CYS A 122 -2.37 35.23 7.32
CA CYS A 122 -2.82 35.87 8.55
C CYS A 122 -3.36 37.27 8.20
N GLY A 123 -4.63 37.54 8.48
CA GLY A 123 -5.24 38.84 8.20
C GLY A 123 -4.60 40.02 8.93
N ASP A 124 -3.92 39.77 10.04
CA ASP A 124 -3.25 40.81 10.85
C ASP A 124 -1.78 41.04 10.45
N CYS A 125 -1.12 40.03 9.87
CA CYS A 125 0.32 40.07 9.58
C CYS A 125 0.65 40.03 8.08
N ASP A 126 -0.31 39.67 7.22
CA ASP A 126 -0.09 39.37 5.79
C ASP A 126 0.98 38.29 5.56
N GLU A 127 1.08 37.36 6.51
CA GLU A 127 2.06 36.25 6.50
C GLU A 127 1.38 34.91 6.25
N GLU A 128 2.03 34.03 5.49
CA GLU A 128 1.47 32.72 5.16
C GLU A 128 1.29 31.85 6.43
N LEU A 129 0.10 31.27 6.57
CA LEU A 129 -0.26 30.44 7.71
C LEU A 129 0.30 29.03 7.57
N VAL A 130 0.92 28.54 8.64
CA VAL A 130 1.47 27.19 8.70
C VAL A 130 0.41 26.23 9.26
N PRO A 131 -0.01 25.19 8.53
CA PRO A 131 -0.94 24.20 9.05
C PRO A 131 -0.31 23.41 10.21
N SER A 132 -1.15 23.02 11.17
CA SER A 132 -0.73 22.23 12.33
C SER A 132 0.10 21.01 11.91
N ARG A 133 1.22 20.81 12.61
CA ARG A 133 2.07 19.62 12.47
C ARG A 133 1.48 18.41 13.19
N PHE A 134 0.49 18.62 14.04
CA PHE A 134 -0.09 17.61 14.93
C PHE A 134 -1.55 17.36 14.59
N VAL A 135 -1.88 16.08 14.50
CA VAL A 135 -3.25 15.58 14.34
C VAL A 135 -3.49 14.51 15.39
N MET A 136 -4.75 14.15 15.62
CA MET A 136 -5.12 12.95 16.35
C MET A 136 -5.84 11.98 15.42
N ALA A 137 -5.56 10.69 15.54
CA ALA A 137 -6.24 9.65 14.77
C ALA A 137 -6.44 8.40 15.63
N CYS A 138 -7.36 7.53 15.24
CA CYS A 138 -7.54 6.23 15.90
C CYS A 138 -7.37 5.06 14.91
N ALA A 139 -7.28 3.84 15.46
CA ALA A 139 -7.14 2.61 14.68
C ALA A 139 -8.30 2.38 13.70
N LYS A 140 -9.52 2.87 14.00
CA LYS A 140 -10.67 2.86 13.09
C LYS A 140 -10.60 3.89 11.94
N GLY A 141 -9.43 4.49 11.69
CA GLY A 141 -9.18 5.37 10.55
C GLY A 141 -9.70 6.81 10.69
N HIS A 142 -10.45 7.14 11.75
CA HIS A 142 -10.89 8.50 12.04
C HIS A 142 -9.68 9.42 12.27
N ILE A 143 -9.81 10.68 11.85
CA ILE A 143 -8.74 11.68 12.00
C ILE A 143 -9.34 13.04 12.34
N ASP A 144 -8.63 13.78 13.18
CA ASP A 144 -9.06 15.05 13.70
C ASP A 144 -7.88 15.98 14.03
N ASP A 145 -8.18 17.27 14.19
CA ASP A 145 -7.24 18.25 14.71
C ASP A 145 -6.77 17.90 16.12
N PHE A 146 -5.51 18.18 16.44
CA PHE A 146 -4.98 17.98 17.78
C PHE A 146 -5.70 18.88 18.80
N PRO A 147 -6.05 18.37 20.00
CA PRO A 147 -6.84 19.10 20.99
C PRO A 147 -5.99 20.11 21.78
N TYR A 148 -5.51 21.16 21.11
CA TYR A 148 -4.60 22.16 21.66
C TYR A 148 -5.08 22.78 22.98
N TRP A 149 -6.36 23.12 23.06
CA TRP A 149 -6.98 23.68 24.27
C TRP A 149 -6.80 22.78 25.49
N LYS A 150 -7.20 21.51 25.38
CA LYS A 150 -7.05 20.51 26.45
C LYS A 150 -5.58 20.23 26.77
N TRP A 151 -4.71 20.21 25.77
CA TRP A 151 -3.28 19.98 25.97
C TRP A 151 -2.60 21.11 26.74
N ALA A 152 -2.87 22.37 26.36
CA ALA A 152 -2.31 23.55 27.02
C ALA A 152 -2.83 23.70 28.46
N HIS A 153 -4.10 23.38 28.71
CA HIS A 153 -4.73 23.54 30.03
C HIS A 153 -4.65 22.29 30.92
N ARG A 154 -3.85 21.28 30.55
CA ARG A 154 -3.81 19.97 31.25
C ARG A 154 -3.54 20.06 32.76
N ASN A 155 -2.75 21.04 33.17
CA ASN A 155 -2.33 21.25 34.56
C ASN A 155 -3.18 22.28 35.31
N ASN A 156 -4.16 22.92 34.65
CA ASN A 156 -5.01 23.94 35.24
C ASN A 156 -6.49 23.55 35.05
N ARG A 157 -6.98 22.63 35.89
CA ARG A 157 -8.35 22.08 35.84
C ARG A 157 -9.40 22.93 36.58
N GLN A 158 -9.09 24.17 36.97
CA GLN A 158 -10.00 24.99 37.80
C GLN A 158 -11.19 25.63 37.06
N GLY A 159 -11.44 25.33 35.77
CA GLY A 159 -12.66 25.82 35.12
C GLY A 159 -12.87 25.23 33.73
N GLN A 160 -13.96 24.47 33.58
CA GLN A 160 -14.48 23.81 32.37
C GLN A 160 -13.75 22.52 31.92
N GLU A 161 -14.53 21.43 31.75
CA GLU A 161 -14.08 20.13 31.23
C GLU A 161 -13.48 20.20 29.81
N SER A 162 -13.75 21.28 29.08
CA SER A 162 -13.28 21.50 27.71
C SER A 162 -11.91 22.19 27.63
N GLY A 163 -11.44 22.83 28.72
CA GLY A 163 -10.21 23.64 28.73
C GLY A 163 -10.32 24.95 27.94
N HIS A 164 -11.50 25.34 27.46
CA HIS A 164 -11.72 26.63 26.80
C HIS A 164 -11.85 27.74 27.83
N CYS A 165 -10.83 28.60 27.94
CA CYS A 165 -10.81 29.73 28.88
C CYS A 165 -11.16 31.09 28.23
N GLY A 166 -11.47 31.10 26.93
CA GLY A 166 -11.77 32.32 26.17
C GLY A 166 -10.55 33.17 25.80
N GLY A 167 -9.34 32.75 26.17
CA GLY A 167 -8.09 33.41 25.75
C GLY A 167 -7.72 33.15 24.30
N GLU A 168 -6.53 33.61 23.92
CA GLU A 168 -5.91 33.35 22.62
C GLU A 168 -4.73 32.39 22.83
N MET A 169 -4.59 31.38 21.98
CA MET A 169 -3.47 30.46 22.05
C MET A 169 -2.33 30.92 21.14
N ARG A 170 -1.11 30.65 21.56
CA ARG A 170 0.11 30.92 20.79
C ARG A 170 0.98 29.68 20.72
N LEU A 171 1.70 29.53 19.61
CA LEU A 171 2.67 28.46 19.38
C LEU A 171 4.03 29.09 19.06
N ARG A 172 5.03 28.80 19.87
CA ARG A 172 6.41 29.26 19.70
C ARG A 172 7.36 28.09 19.65
N THR A 173 8.44 28.26 18.89
CA THR A 173 9.55 27.30 18.89
C THR A 173 10.79 27.98 19.47
N SER A 174 11.32 27.47 20.59
CA SER A 174 12.45 28.10 21.29
C SER A 174 13.79 28.04 20.54
N GLY A 175 13.86 27.35 19.39
CA GLY A 175 15.03 27.30 18.50
C GLY A 175 16.25 26.53 19.02
N LYS A 176 16.28 26.14 20.30
CA LYS A 176 17.43 25.47 20.93
C LYS A 176 17.68 24.05 20.42
N THR A 177 16.63 23.34 20.01
CA THR A 177 16.69 21.99 19.42
C THR A 177 15.53 21.77 18.46
N ALA A 178 15.65 20.80 17.55
CA ALA A 178 14.55 20.32 16.70
C ALA A 178 13.57 19.37 17.43
N SER A 179 13.70 19.19 18.75
CA SER A 179 12.89 18.25 19.53
C SER A 179 11.49 18.79 19.82
N LEU A 180 10.53 17.89 20.09
CA LEU A 180 9.19 18.30 20.53
C LEU A 180 9.19 19.13 21.82
N ARG A 181 10.26 19.04 22.62
CA ARG A 181 10.41 19.84 23.85
C ARG A 181 10.50 21.33 23.57
N SER A 182 11.03 21.72 22.40
CA SER A 182 11.21 23.13 22.02
C SER A 182 9.95 23.79 21.47
N VAL A 183 8.89 23.01 21.18
CA VAL A 183 7.58 23.49 20.74
C VAL A 183 6.73 23.77 21.97
N LEU A 184 6.43 25.05 22.17
CA LEU A 184 5.75 25.58 23.35
C LEU A 184 4.40 26.18 22.95
N ILE A 185 3.36 25.84 23.70
CA ILE A 185 2.02 26.39 23.55
C ILE A 185 1.71 27.23 24.78
N SER A 186 1.21 28.43 24.58
CA SER A 186 0.78 29.32 25.65
C SER A 186 -0.61 29.86 25.40
N CYS A 187 -1.24 30.41 26.44
CA CYS A 187 -2.54 31.06 26.33
C CYS A 187 -2.57 32.34 27.15
N THR A 188 -3.27 33.36 26.65
CA THR A 188 -3.38 34.68 27.30
C THR A 188 -4.14 34.66 28.63
N CYS A 189 -4.75 33.54 29.03
CA CYS A 189 -5.39 33.37 30.33
C CYS A 189 -4.43 33.23 31.53
N GLY A 190 -3.11 33.23 31.27
CA GLY A 190 -2.09 33.21 32.33
C GLY A 190 -1.60 31.82 32.73
N ILE A 191 -1.91 30.76 31.96
CA ILE A 191 -1.27 29.46 32.17
C ILE A 191 0.23 29.51 31.79
N PRO A 192 1.11 28.79 32.51
CA PRO A 192 2.50 28.62 32.10
C PRO A 192 2.59 28.01 30.70
N GLU A 193 3.66 28.32 29.96
CA GLU A 193 3.89 27.71 28.66
C GLU A 193 4.05 26.19 28.79
N VAL A 194 3.46 25.48 27.84
CA VAL A 194 3.33 24.03 27.88
C VAL A 194 4.00 23.41 26.66
N SER A 195 4.94 22.52 26.92
CA SER A 195 5.64 21.79 25.86
C SER A 195 4.78 20.71 25.20
N MET A 196 5.05 20.42 23.93
CA MET A 196 4.57 19.24 23.19
C MET A 196 5.28 17.94 23.59
N GLU A 197 6.30 17.99 24.45
CA GLU A 197 6.94 16.80 25.00
C GLU A 197 5.91 15.87 25.68
N GLY A 198 5.99 14.58 25.34
CA GLY A 198 5.08 13.56 25.86
C GLY A 198 3.72 13.50 25.17
N ALA A 199 3.35 14.42 24.26
CA ALA A 199 2.05 14.41 23.58
C ALA A 199 1.79 13.09 22.81
N PHE A 200 2.86 12.44 22.34
CA PHE A 200 2.81 11.23 21.53
C PHE A 200 2.76 9.92 22.33
N ARG A 201 2.77 9.96 23.66
CA ARG A 201 2.62 8.74 24.48
C ARG A 201 1.21 8.18 24.31
N ARG A 202 1.08 6.84 24.31
CA ARG A 202 -0.21 6.15 24.12
C ARG A 202 -1.31 6.62 25.09
N SER A 203 -0.95 6.95 26.33
CA SER A 203 -1.88 7.36 27.38
C SER A 203 -2.11 8.88 27.51
N SER A 204 -1.46 9.70 26.68
CA SER A 204 -1.53 11.16 26.84
C SER A 204 -2.92 11.73 26.57
N LEU A 205 -3.57 11.29 25.49
CA LEU A 205 -4.92 11.76 25.14
C LEU A 205 -6.00 11.19 26.07
N SER A 206 -5.90 9.90 26.45
CA SER A 206 -6.84 9.29 27.40
C SER A 206 -6.73 9.92 28.80
N GLY A 207 -5.52 10.23 29.26
CA GLY A 207 -5.30 10.97 30.52
C GLY A 207 -5.92 12.38 30.54
N LEU A 208 -6.14 12.98 29.36
CA LEU A 208 -6.84 14.25 29.16
C LEU A 208 -8.34 14.08 28.88
N LYS A 209 -8.88 12.86 29.00
CA LYS A 209 -10.27 12.54 28.62
C LYS A 209 -10.59 13.02 27.20
N VAL A 210 -9.66 12.81 26.27
CA VAL A 210 -9.84 13.02 24.84
C VAL A 210 -10.19 11.68 24.21
N PHE A 211 -11.37 11.60 23.62
CA PHE A 211 -11.88 10.42 22.93
C PHE A 211 -11.94 10.67 21.42
N CYS A 212 -12.04 9.59 20.65
CA CYS A 212 -12.21 9.71 19.21
C CYS A 212 -13.51 10.46 18.88
N SER A 213 -13.45 11.42 17.96
CA SER A 213 -14.63 12.18 17.51
C SER A 213 -15.46 11.46 16.44
N GLY A 214 -14.99 10.31 15.93
CA GLY A 214 -15.65 9.59 14.85
C GLY A 214 -15.66 10.34 13.51
N ARG A 215 -14.88 11.43 13.38
CA ARG A 215 -14.88 12.27 12.19
C ARG A 215 -14.13 11.60 11.03
N ARG A 216 -14.73 11.69 9.84
CA ARG A 216 -14.18 11.22 8.57
C ARG A 216 -14.03 12.38 7.58
N PRO A 217 -13.04 13.26 7.78
CA PRO A 217 -12.92 14.50 7.00
C PRO A 217 -12.55 14.30 5.52
N TRP A 218 -12.39 13.08 5.02
CA TRP A 218 -12.28 12.82 3.58
C TRP A 218 -13.63 12.52 2.93
N LEU A 219 -14.63 12.07 3.71
CA LEU A 219 -15.97 11.80 3.21
C LEU A 219 -16.82 13.07 3.33
N LYS A 220 -17.51 13.41 2.25
CA LYS A 220 -18.37 14.59 2.21
C LYS A 220 -19.66 14.28 2.97
N ASP A 221 -20.06 15.20 3.86
CA ASP A 221 -21.31 15.12 4.63
C ASP A 221 -21.48 13.81 5.45
N ALA A 222 -20.38 13.10 5.72
CA ALA A 222 -20.41 11.88 6.50
C ALA A 222 -20.76 12.17 7.96
N PRO A 223 -21.74 11.46 8.54
CA PRO A 223 -22.05 11.58 9.96
C PRO A 223 -20.85 11.07 10.79
N THR A 224 -20.69 11.65 11.98
CA THR A 224 -19.73 11.16 12.97
C THR A 224 -20.18 9.80 13.47
N GLU A 225 -19.24 8.86 13.52
CA GLU A 225 -19.51 7.53 14.05
C GLU A 225 -19.27 7.48 15.55
N HIS A 226 -20.02 6.64 16.25
CA HIS A 226 -19.66 6.30 17.61
C HIS A 226 -18.38 5.47 17.59
N CYS A 227 -17.36 5.91 18.32
CA CYS A 227 -16.04 5.27 18.32
C CYS A 227 -15.47 5.22 19.74
N ALA A 228 -15.30 4.01 20.26
CA ALA A 228 -14.72 3.75 21.58
C ALA A 228 -13.18 3.71 21.56
N GLU A 229 -12.55 3.82 20.39
CA GLU A 229 -11.10 3.77 20.28
C GLU A 229 -10.42 4.95 20.98
N THR A 230 -9.28 4.66 21.60
CA THR A 230 -8.42 5.70 22.17
C THR A 230 -7.58 6.32 21.05
N PRO A 231 -7.75 7.63 20.75
CA PRO A 231 -6.98 8.28 19.71
C PRO A 231 -5.52 8.48 20.13
N ARG A 232 -4.63 8.59 19.16
CA ARG A 232 -3.21 8.89 19.33
C ARG A 232 -2.83 10.17 18.61
N THR A 233 -1.92 10.93 19.22
CA THR A 233 -1.30 12.08 18.57
C THR A 233 -0.28 11.61 17.54
N LEU A 234 -0.40 12.10 16.32
CA LEU A 234 0.47 11.77 15.20
C LEU A 234 1.05 13.04 14.60
N GLN A 235 2.23 12.93 13.99
CA GLN A 235 2.74 13.98 13.11
C GLN A 235 1.98 13.88 11.79
N ARG A 236 1.60 15.03 11.23
CA ARG A 236 0.86 15.13 9.99
C ARG A 236 1.51 14.38 8.81
N GLY A 237 2.84 14.40 8.74
CA GLY A 237 3.63 13.73 7.70
C GLY A 237 4.13 12.32 8.07
N SER A 238 3.63 11.72 9.15
CA SER A 238 4.02 10.37 9.55
C SER A 238 3.33 9.32 8.69
N SER A 239 4.03 8.24 8.30
CA SER A 239 3.41 7.13 7.58
C SER A 239 2.27 6.47 8.36
N VAL A 240 2.35 6.35 9.69
CA VAL A 240 1.22 5.83 10.50
C VAL A 240 0.00 6.77 10.54
N ALA A 241 0.14 8.01 10.06
CA ALA A 241 -1.02 8.87 9.88
C ALA A 241 -1.89 8.38 8.73
N TRP A 242 -1.36 7.71 7.70
CA TRP A 242 -2.12 7.12 6.60
C TRP A 242 -1.30 6.06 5.88
N GLN A 243 -1.84 4.85 5.76
CA GLN A 243 -1.18 3.73 5.06
C GLN A 243 -2.15 3.07 4.09
N PRO A 244 -1.76 2.84 2.83
CA PRO A 244 -2.67 2.27 1.85
C PRO A 244 -2.87 0.75 2.09
N LEU A 245 -4.10 0.29 1.90
CA LEU A 245 -4.40 -1.14 1.79
C LEU A 245 -4.57 -1.47 0.31
N VAL A 246 -3.45 -1.77 -0.34
CA VAL A 246 -3.41 -2.13 -1.75
C VAL A 246 -3.53 -3.64 -1.89
N LYS A 247 -4.43 -4.11 -2.76
CA LYS A 247 -4.48 -5.50 -3.20
C LYS A 247 -4.10 -5.56 -4.67
N THR A 248 -3.28 -6.55 -5.00
CA THR A 248 -2.72 -6.67 -6.35
C THR A 248 -2.87 -8.08 -6.92
N ALA A 249 -2.94 -8.16 -8.25
CA ALA A 249 -2.96 -9.41 -8.99
C ALA A 249 -2.13 -9.28 -10.26
N LEU A 250 -1.40 -10.33 -10.61
CA LEU A 250 -0.77 -10.47 -11.90
C LEU A 250 -1.83 -10.90 -12.92
N SER A 251 -1.84 -10.31 -14.10
CA SER A 251 -2.68 -10.81 -15.20
C SER A 251 -1.99 -12.02 -15.79
N ILE A 252 -2.61 -13.19 -15.65
CA ILE A 252 -2.07 -14.47 -16.13
C ILE A 252 -3.10 -15.15 -17.06
N PRO A 253 -2.68 -16.07 -17.96
CA PRO A 253 -3.63 -16.72 -18.86
C PRO A 253 -4.70 -17.49 -18.09
N PRO A 254 -5.95 -17.51 -18.56
CA PRO A 254 -6.41 -16.99 -19.86
C PRO A 254 -6.68 -15.47 -19.90
N TRP A 255 -6.54 -14.76 -18.77
CA TRP A 255 -6.94 -13.34 -18.63
C TRP A 255 -5.93 -12.33 -19.19
N SER A 256 -4.74 -12.76 -19.57
CA SER A 256 -3.61 -11.91 -19.95
C SER A 256 -3.47 -11.61 -21.43
N ASP A 257 -4.32 -12.17 -22.30
CA ASP A 257 -4.27 -11.95 -23.74
C ASP A 257 -5.03 -10.70 -24.22
N GLY A 258 -5.50 -9.85 -23.28
CA GLY A 258 -6.25 -8.64 -23.55
C GLY A 258 -7.72 -8.86 -23.96
N LEU A 259 -8.13 -10.09 -24.25
CA LEU A 259 -9.50 -10.43 -24.68
C LEU A 259 -10.52 -10.08 -23.60
N ALA A 260 -10.22 -10.43 -22.34
CA ALA A 260 -11.09 -10.13 -21.21
C ALA A 260 -11.34 -8.63 -21.02
N ALA A 261 -10.30 -7.80 -21.23
CA ALA A 261 -10.43 -6.34 -21.14
C ALA A 261 -11.34 -5.77 -22.24
N ARG A 262 -11.24 -6.30 -23.47
CA ARG A 262 -12.11 -5.92 -24.61
C ARG A 262 -13.57 -6.31 -24.40
N LEU A 263 -13.81 -7.40 -23.66
CA LEU A 263 -15.15 -7.92 -23.40
C LEU A 263 -15.78 -7.38 -22.11
N GLY A 264 -15.08 -6.55 -21.34
CA GLY A 264 -15.51 -6.14 -20.00
C GLY A 264 -16.91 -5.52 -19.94
N ASP A 265 -17.25 -4.62 -20.88
CA ASP A 265 -18.58 -3.97 -20.94
C ASP A 265 -19.69 -4.92 -21.40
N HIS A 266 -19.32 -6.03 -22.04
CA HIS A 266 -20.22 -7.03 -22.60
C HIS A 266 -20.34 -8.28 -21.73
N TRP A 267 -19.56 -8.38 -20.66
CA TRP A 267 -19.35 -9.59 -19.89
C TRP A 267 -20.64 -10.14 -19.27
N GLU A 268 -21.44 -9.29 -18.62
CA GLU A 268 -22.71 -9.68 -17.98
C GLU A 268 -23.69 -10.25 -19.03
N ASN A 269 -23.69 -9.73 -20.26
CA ASN A 269 -24.53 -10.24 -21.34
C ASN A 269 -24.03 -11.59 -21.85
N LEU A 270 -22.72 -11.73 -22.06
CA LEU A 270 -22.10 -12.97 -22.56
C LEU A 270 -22.34 -14.15 -21.61
N ARG A 271 -22.34 -13.91 -20.30
CA ARG A 271 -22.62 -14.94 -19.28
C ARG A 271 -24.02 -15.53 -19.37
N ALA A 272 -25.00 -14.75 -19.81
CA ALA A 272 -26.40 -15.17 -19.91
C ALA A 272 -26.72 -15.88 -21.23
N MET A 273 -25.75 -15.98 -22.15
CA MET A 273 -25.92 -16.48 -23.50
C MET A 273 -25.40 -17.91 -23.66
N THR A 274 -26.04 -18.67 -24.53
CA THR A 274 -25.55 -19.96 -25.04
C THR A 274 -24.41 -19.76 -26.03
N ARG A 275 -23.62 -20.82 -26.31
CA ARG A 275 -22.52 -20.77 -27.29
C ARG A 275 -22.94 -20.22 -28.66
N VAL A 276 -24.14 -20.58 -29.13
CA VAL A 276 -24.68 -20.12 -30.43
C VAL A 276 -25.00 -18.63 -30.38
N GLU A 277 -25.59 -18.15 -29.29
CA GLU A 277 -25.88 -16.74 -29.08
C GLU A 277 -24.60 -15.90 -28.93
N ILE A 278 -23.59 -16.43 -28.22
CA ILE A 278 -22.26 -15.83 -28.11
C ILE A 278 -21.65 -15.66 -29.51
N GLU A 279 -21.69 -16.68 -30.36
CA GLU A 279 -21.13 -16.58 -31.71
C GLU A 279 -21.81 -15.47 -32.54
N ILE A 280 -23.14 -15.36 -32.46
CA ILE A 280 -23.90 -14.30 -33.13
C ILE A 280 -23.54 -12.92 -32.57
N TYR A 281 -23.47 -12.80 -31.24
CA TYR A 281 -23.14 -11.57 -30.55
C TYR A 281 -21.72 -11.08 -30.88
N LEU A 282 -20.74 -11.98 -30.86
CA LEU A 282 -19.35 -11.69 -31.21
C LEU A 282 -19.20 -11.28 -32.67
N LYS A 283 -19.97 -11.85 -33.61
CA LYS A 283 -20.01 -11.40 -35.01
C LYS A 283 -20.49 -9.95 -35.11
N ALA A 284 -21.53 -9.58 -34.38
CA ALA A 284 -22.01 -8.20 -34.33
C ALA A 284 -20.97 -7.24 -33.71
N LEU A 285 -20.32 -7.68 -32.61
CA LEU A 285 -19.27 -6.91 -31.93
C LEU A 285 -18.04 -6.69 -32.81
N THR A 286 -17.64 -7.71 -33.56
CA THR A 286 -16.50 -7.67 -34.49
C THR A 286 -16.69 -6.54 -35.52
N MET A 287 -17.92 -6.31 -35.98
CA MET A 287 -18.22 -5.22 -36.91
C MET A 287 -18.17 -3.83 -36.24
N GLN A 288 -18.45 -3.73 -34.94
CA GLN A 288 -18.44 -2.48 -34.19
C GLN A 288 -17.03 -2.09 -33.73
N GLU A 289 -16.31 -3.03 -33.12
CA GLU A 289 -15.00 -2.83 -32.49
C GLU A 289 -13.82 -3.02 -33.45
N LYS A 290 -14.08 -3.48 -34.68
CA LYS A 290 -13.04 -3.83 -35.68
C LYS A 290 -11.96 -4.77 -35.13
N TYR A 291 -12.37 -5.68 -34.24
CA TYR A 291 -11.52 -6.69 -33.64
C TYR A 291 -12.16 -8.07 -33.81
N GLU A 292 -11.39 -9.05 -34.25
CA GLU A 292 -11.87 -10.41 -34.45
C GLU A 292 -11.84 -11.19 -33.15
N PHE A 293 -13.02 -11.55 -32.64
CA PHE A 293 -13.15 -12.33 -31.41
C PHE A 293 -13.23 -13.82 -31.74
N SER A 294 -12.32 -14.62 -31.19
CA SER A 294 -12.41 -16.09 -31.29
C SER A 294 -13.46 -16.61 -30.31
N THR A 295 -14.56 -17.18 -30.83
CA THR A 295 -15.62 -17.79 -30.01
C THR A 295 -15.07 -18.83 -29.04
N ASP A 296 -14.12 -19.68 -29.48
CA ASP A 296 -13.53 -20.70 -28.62
C ASP A 296 -12.75 -20.10 -27.45
N LYS A 297 -11.99 -19.01 -27.68
CA LYS A 297 -11.29 -18.31 -26.59
C LYS A 297 -12.27 -17.64 -25.62
N VAL A 298 -13.34 -17.03 -26.13
CA VAL A 298 -14.37 -16.41 -25.28
C VAL A 298 -15.10 -17.46 -24.44
N VAL A 299 -15.47 -18.59 -25.03
CA VAL A 299 -16.08 -19.70 -24.29
C VAL A 299 -15.10 -20.26 -23.26
N ALA A 300 -13.83 -20.46 -23.59
CA ALA A 300 -12.82 -20.92 -22.64
C ALA A 300 -12.63 -19.95 -21.47
N LEU A 301 -12.68 -18.63 -21.71
CA LEU A 301 -12.68 -17.61 -20.66
C LEU A 301 -13.91 -17.71 -19.75
N LEU A 302 -15.11 -17.86 -20.33
CA LEU A 302 -16.36 -18.02 -19.58
C LEU A 302 -16.40 -19.34 -18.80
N GLU A 303 -15.80 -20.41 -19.33
CA GLU A 303 -15.67 -21.69 -18.65
C GLU A 303 -14.68 -21.62 -17.49
N ALA A 304 -13.52 -20.99 -17.70
CA ALA A 304 -12.54 -20.74 -16.63
C ALA A 304 -13.19 -19.95 -15.49
N GLU A 305 -13.96 -18.93 -15.83
CA GLU A 305 -14.74 -18.15 -14.88
C GLU A 305 -15.77 -18.99 -14.12
N ASN A 306 -16.58 -19.77 -14.84
CA ASN A 306 -17.60 -20.61 -14.21
C ASN A 306 -17.00 -21.69 -13.30
N GLN A 307 -15.83 -22.25 -13.65
CA GLN A 307 -15.11 -23.19 -12.79
C GLN A 307 -14.65 -22.52 -11.50
N GLU A 308 -14.18 -21.28 -11.57
CA GLU A 308 -13.85 -20.51 -10.39
C GLU A 308 -15.12 -20.16 -9.57
N ASP A 309 -16.24 -19.81 -10.21
CA ASP A 309 -17.52 -19.49 -9.55
C ASP A 309 -18.19 -20.69 -8.87
N LEU A 310 -17.99 -21.90 -9.40
CA LEU A 310 -18.52 -23.16 -8.85
C LEU A 310 -17.68 -23.70 -7.67
N ALA A 311 -16.48 -23.17 -7.44
CA ALA A 311 -15.73 -23.46 -6.22
C ALA A 311 -16.54 -22.94 -5.01
N PRO A 312 -16.76 -23.74 -3.96
CA PRO A 312 -17.66 -23.37 -2.86
C PRO A 312 -17.07 -22.21 -2.03
N ASP A 313 -17.46 -20.98 -2.39
CA ASP A 313 -16.84 -19.73 -1.89
C ASP A 313 -17.86 -18.73 -1.30
N GLN A 314 -19.13 -19.12 -1.13
CA GLN A 314 -20.14 -18.19 -0.60
C GLN A 314 -20.03 -17.93 0.92
N ASP A 315 -19.29 -18.77 1.66
CA ASP A 315 -19.13 -18.67 3.13
C ASP A 315 -17.67 -18.69 3.62
N GLN A 316 -16.66 -18.64 2.73
CA GLN A 316 -15.26 -18.61 3.17
C GLN A 316 -14.79 -17.17 3.46
N PRO A 317 -13.93 -16.95 4.48
CA PRO A 317 -13.35 -15.64 4.74
C PRO A 317 -12.59 -15.13 3.50
N ARG A 318 -12.74 -13.84 3.16
CA ARG A 318 -12.09 -13.20 1.99
C ARG A 318 -10.56 -13.40 1.90
N GLY A 319 -9.91 -13.70 3.03
CA GLY A 319 -8.49 -14.08 3.07
C GLY A 319 -8.16 -15.35 2.26
N HIS A 320 -9.05 -16.34 2.28
CA HIS A 320 -8.88 -17.59 1.52
C HIS A 320 -8.93 -17.37 0.01
N ALA A 321 -9.86 -16.53 -0.46
CA ALA A 321 -9.97 -16.20 -1.88
C ALA A 321 -8.70 -15.48 -2.41
N TYR A 322 -8.10 -14.58 -1.62
CA TYR A 322 -6.85 -13.94 -2.01
C TYR A 322 -5.65 -14.90 -1.99
N ALA A 323 -5.59 -15.84 -1.04
CA ALA A 323 -4.59 -16.90 -1.01
C ALA A 323 -4.70 -17.82 -2.25
N ALA A 324 -5.92 -18.18 -2.66
CA ALA A 324 -6.17 -18.94 -3.88
C ALA A 324 -5.67 -18.20 -5.13
N LEU A 325 -5.91 -16.89 -5.23
CA LEU A 325 -5.39 -16.05 -6.32
C LEU A 325 -3.85 -16.11 -6.37
N ARG A 326 -3.17 -15.99 -5.22
CA ARG A 326 -1.71 -16.10 -5.13
C ARG A 326 -1.20 -17.48 -5.55
N LYS A 327 -1.91 -18.55 -5.18
CA LYS A 327 -1.58 -19.92 -5.58
C LYS A 327 -1.65 -20.11 -7.10
N GLN A 328 -2.70 -19.61 -7.75
CA GLN A 328 -2.82 -19.68 -9.21
C GLN A 328 -1.67 -18.94 -9.93
N GLU A 329 -1.25 -17.79 -9.41
CA GLU A 329 -0.09 -17.08 -9.95
C GLU A 329 1.19 -17.90 -9.81
N TYR A 330 1.43 -18.49 -8.64
CA TYR A 330 2.58 -19.36 -8.41
C TYR A 330 2.59 -20.55 -9.37
N GLU A 331 1.47 -21.26 -9.50
CA GLU A 331 1.32 -22.39 -10.42
C GLU A 331 1.62 -21.98 -11.87
N ARG A 332 1.15 -20.80 -12.30
CA ARG A 332 1.44 -20.30 -13.64
C ARG A 332 2.90 -19.88 -13.81
N LEU A 333 3.52 -19.25 -12.81
CA LEU A 333 4.94 -18.89 -12.85
C LEU A 333 5.83 -20.14 -12.91
N VAL A 334 5.44 -21.22 -12.21
CA VAL A 334 6.12 -22.52 -12.26
C VAL A 334 5.94 -23.20 -13.63
N ALA A 335 4.72 -23.22 -14.16
CA ALA A 335 4.43 -23.83 -15.46
C ALA A 335 5.08 -23.07 -16.63
N GLY A 336 5.18 -21.75 -16.50
CA GLY A 336 5.64 -20.85 -17.55
C GLY A 336 4.64 -20.67 -18.70
N ARG A 337 5.04 -19.85 -19.66
CA ARG A 337 4.37 -19.60 -20.93
C ARG A 337 5.40 -19.06 -21.91
N LEU A 338 5.68 -19.83 -22.96
CA LEU A 338 6.60 -19.42 -24.03
C LEU A 338 5.96 -18.35 -24.92
N GLU A 339 6.79 -17.46 -25.45
CA GLU A 339 6.40 -16.49 -26.46
C GLU A 339 6.14 -17.19 -27.82
N SER A 340 5.02 -16.85 -28.47
CA SER A 340 4.69 -17.28 -29.83
C SER A 340 4.49 -16.08 -30.77
N GLU A 341 4.57 -16.30 -32.09
CA GLU A 341 4.48 -15.21 -33.08
C GLU A 341 3.13 -14.46 -33.07
N THR A 342 2.09 -15.07 -32.50
CA THR A 342 0.74 -14.50 -32.39
C THR A 342 0.50 -13.72 -31.09
N ASP A 343 1.49 -13.64 -30.19
CA ASP A 343 1.36 -13.06 -28.83
C ASP A 343 1.63 -11.55 -28.76
N ARG A 344 1.12 -10.77 -29.72
CA ARG A 344 1.30 -9.30 -29.70
C ARG A 344 0.57 -8.63 -28.53
N GLU A 345 -0.59 -9.16 -28.14
CA GLU A 345 -1.42 -8.64 -27.06
C GLU A 345 -1.22 -9.37 -25.73
N GLU A 346 -0.35 -10.39 -25.69
CA GLU A 346 -0.07 -11.15 -24.47
C GLU A 346 0.73 -10.30 -23.47
N GLU A 347 0.17 -10.20 -22.27
CA GLU A 347 0.70 -9.41 -21.16
C GLU A 347 1.46 -10.27 -20.14
N PHE A 348 1.50 -11.59 -20.32
CA PHE A 348 2.27 -12.53 -19.49
C PHE A 348 3.15 -13.44 -20.34
N ILE A 349 4.48 -13.29 -20.23
CA ILE A 349 5.46 -14.18 -20.87
C ILE A 349 6.46 -14.61 -19.81
N CYS A 350 6.60 -15.92 -19.60
CA CYS A 350 7.39 -16.50 -18.52
C CYS A 350 8.15 -17.73 -19.03
N GLU A 351 9.45 -17.61 -19.22
CA GLU A 351 10.26 -18.63 -19.89
C GLU A 351 11.37 -19.16 -18.98
N PRO A 352 11.80 -20.42 -19.14
CA PRO A 352 13.02 -20.88 -18.49
C PRO A 352 14.24 -20.12 -19.05
N PRO A 353 15.33 -19.99 -18.27
CA PRO A 353 16.58 -19.40 -18.74
C PRO A 353 17.18 -20.19 -19.89
N ARG A 354 17.98 -19.51 -20.72
CA ARG A 354 18.70 -20.16 -21.82
C ARG A 354 19.92 -20.93 -21.34
N SER A 355 20.54 -20.44 -20.27
CA SER A 355 21.76 -21.04 -19.71
C SER A 355 21.45 -22.14 -18.69
N SER A 356 22.43 -23.03 -18.45
CA SER A 356 22.30 -24.14 -17.51
C SER A 356 22.08 -23.63 -16.08
N THR A 357 21.12 -24.21 -15.37
CA THR A 357 20.82 -23.91 -13.97
C THR A 357 21.75 -24.64 -12.98
N ALA A 358 22.71 -25.44 -13.46
CA ALA A 358 23.65 -26.17 -12.63
C ALA A 358 24.41 -25.30 -11.60
N PRO A 359 24.88 -24.08 -11.95
CA PRO A 359 25.58 -23.20 -10.99
C PRO A 359 24.71 -22.77 -9.79
N LEU A 360 23.39 -22.84 -9.92
CA LEU A 360 22.45 -22.41 -8.88
C LEU A 360 22.10 -23.53 -7.87
N ARG A 361 22.43 -24.79 -8.20
CA ARG A 361 22.14 -25.96 -7.34
C ARG A 361 22.75 -25.87 -5.93
N PRO A 362 24.01 -25.40 -5.73
CA PRO A 362 24.58 -25.24 -4.39
C PRO A 362 23.75 -24.32 -3.48
N TYR A 363 23.11 -23.30 -4.06
CA TYR A 363 22.23 -22.38 -3.36
C TYR A 363 20.83 -22.95 -3.09
N GLY A 364 20.50 -24.13 -3.61
CA GLY A 364 19.17 -24.72 -3.44
C GLY A 364 18.09 -23.96 -4.22
N VAL A 365 18.47 -23.28 -5.31
CA VAL A 365 17.53 -22.59 -6.20
C VAL A 365 17.09 -23.57 -7.30
N SER A 366 15.79 -23.87 -7.31
CA SER A 366 15.14 -24.75 -8.27
C SER A 366 14.76 -23.96 -9.53
N GLY A 367 15.74 -23.65 -10.37
CA GLY A 367 15.57 -23.06 -11.71
C GLY A 367 14.84 -21.70 -11.73
N PRO A 368 15.50 -20.58 -12.08
CA PRO A 368 14.79 -19.31 -12.22
C PRO A 368 13.83 -19.34 -13.41
N MET A 369 12.83 -18.47 -13.41
CA MET A 369 11.98 -18.19 -14.55
C MET A 369 12.09 -16.71 -14.92
N LEU A 370 12.19 -16.46 -16.23
CA LEU A 370 12.36 -15.16 -16.85
C LEU A 370 10.99 -14.61 -17.24
N VAL A 371 10.47 -13.67 -16.47
CA VAL A 371 9.18 -13.03 -16.73
C VAL A 371 9.39 -11.83 -17.64
N LYS A 372 9.41 -12.06 -18.95
CA LYS A 372 9.69 -11.03 -19.97
C LYS A 372 8.59 -9.98 -20.09
N ARG A 373 7.34 -10.39 -19.87
CA ARG A 373 6.18 -9.49 -19.86
C ARG A 373 5.30 -9.85 -18.69
N LEU A 374 4.88 -8.83 -17.96
CA LEU A 374 4.03 -8.93 -16.80
C LEU A 374 3.14 -7.69 -16.75
N ARG A 375 1.82 -7.89 -16.62
CA ARG A 375 0.91 -6.85 -16.14
C ARG A 375 0.50 -7.17 -14.71
N GLU A 376 0.64 -6.20 -13.83
CA GLU A 376 0.11 -6.23 -12.47
C GLU A 376 -0.94 -5.12 -12.32
N VAL A 377 -2.12 -5.46 -11.80
CA VAL A 377 -3.14 -4.49 -11.41
C VAL A 377 -3.05 -4.26 -9.91
N ARG A 378 -2.96 -2.99 -9.51
CA ARG A 378 -2.88 -2.56 -8.10
C ARG A 378 -4.07 -1.70 -7.74
N ALA A 379 -4.95 -2.22 -6.89
CA ALA A 379 -6.17 -1.53 -6.46
C ALA A 379 -6.04 -1.06 -5.01
N LEU A 380 -6.31 0.22 -4.77
CA LEU A 380 -6.47 0.75 -3.41
C LEU A 380 -7.86 0.31 -2.92
N LYS A 381 -7.90 -0.65 -1.98
CA LYS A 381 -9.13 -1.19 -1.39
C LYS A 381 -9.65 -0.29 -0.28
N ALA A 382 -8.73 0.13 0.59
CA ALA A 382 -8.99 0.88 1.80
C ALA A 382 -7.67 1.53 2.26
N PHE A 383 -7.65 2.14 3.43
CA PHE A 383 -6.43 2.57 4.11
C PHE A 383 -6.56 2.32 5.61
N SER A 384 -5.44 2.29 6.32
CA SER A 384 -5.41 2.26 7.79
C SER A 384 -4.69 3.48 8.36
N ARG A 385 -4.84 3.66 9.67
CA ARG A 385 -4.10 4.65 10.46
C ARG A 385 -3.72 4.02 11.78
N VAL A 386 -2.69 4.56 12.42
CA VAL A 386 -2.14 4.13 13.71
C VAL A 386 -1.49 2.74 13.66
N ASP A 387 -2.20 1.75 13.14
CA ASP A 387 -1.73 0.38 13.01
C ASP A 387 -1.22 0.14 11.58
N THR A 388 0.05 -0.28 11.51
CA THR A 388 0.70 -0.65 10.25
C THR A 388 0.06 -1.91 9.70
N PRO A 389 -0.50 -1.87 8.49
CA PRO A 389 -0.98 -3.08 7.85
C PRO A 389 0.20 -3.99 7.54
N ASP A 390 0.02 -5.28 7.68
CA ASP A 390 0.80 -6.24 6.94
C ASP A 390 -0.14 -6.99 5.96
N THR A 391 0.40 -7.88 5.13
CA THR A 391 -0.41 -8.59 4.13
C THR A 391 -1.37 -9.63 4.72
N HIS A 392 -1.20 -10.01 6.00
CA HIS A 392 -1.94 -11.08 6.69
C HIS A 392 -2.80 -10.55 7.85
N ASP A 393 -2.64 -9.28 8.22
CA ASP A 393 -3.28 -8.62 9.34
C ASP A 393 -4.63 -8.02 8.91
N GLU A 394 -5.66 -8.32 9.70
CA GLU A 394 -6.91 -7.58 9.66
C GLU A 394 -6.76 -6.27 10.44
N VAL A 395 -6.09 -5.29 9.84
CA VAL A 395 -6.24 -3.91 10.30
C VAL A 395 -7.61 -3.38 9.89
N HIS A 396 -8.11 -2.38 10.61
CA HIS A 396 -9.36 -1.74 10.23
C HIS A 396 -9.24 -1.09 8.85
N GLU A 397 -10.15 -1.47 7.96
CA GLU A 397 -10.23 -0.97 6.59
C GLU A 397 -11.07 0.32 6.54
N ALA A 398 -10.42 1.47 6.56
CA ALA A 398 -11.13 2.75 6.44
C ALA A 398 -11.71 2.91 5.03
N ALA A 399 -13.00 3.25 4.97
CA ALA A 399 -13.76 3.34 3.72
C ALA A 399 -13.25 4.46 2.80
N LEU A 400 -13.23 4.18 1.49
CA LEU A 400 -12.86 5.14 0.45
C LEU A 400 -14.02 6.03 -0.02
N SER A 401 -15.26 5.62 0.25
CA SER A 401 -16.48 6.35 -0.11
C SER A 401 -17.54 6.20 0.98
N LEU A 402 -18.49 7.14 1.03
CA LEU A 402 -19.62 7.03 1.96
C LEU A 402 -20.63 5.98 1.49
N THR A 403 -20.83 5.86 0.17
CA THR A 403 -21.70 4.86 -0.47
C THR A 403 -20.88 3.96 -1.38
N SER A 404 -21.26 2.68 -1.48
CA SER A 404 -20.60 1.76 -2.41
C SER A 404 -20.70 2.25 -3.86
N THR A 405 -19.57 2.31 -4.54
CA THR A 405 -19.45 2.77 -5.93
C THR A 405 -19.43 1.61 -6.94
N GLY A 406 -19.24 0.37 -6.48
CA GLY A 406 -19.08 -0.81 -7.35
C GLY A 406 -17.75 -0.89 -8.11
N TRP A 407 -16.83 0.06 -7.88
CA TRP A 407 -15.50 0.10 -8.48
C TRP A 407 -14.46 0.64 -7.48
N LEU A 408 -13.18 0.28 -7.67
CA LEU A 408 -12.06 0.79 -6.87
C LEU A 408 -11.03 1.53 -7.73
N PRO A 409 -10.34 2.55 -7.18
CA PRO A 409 -9.24 3.20 -7.88
C PRO A 409 -8.06 2.22 -7.99
N ALA A 410 -7.55 2.06 -9.21
CA ALA A 410 -6.42 1.18 -9.47
C ALA A 410 -5.47 1.74 -10.52
N MET A 411 -4.30 1.13 -10.62
CA MET A 411 -3.34 1.36 -11.68
C MET A 411 -2.83 0.04 -12.24
N GLU A 412 -2.40 0.07 -13.49
CA GLU A 412 -1.71 -1.04 -14.15
C GLU A 412 -0.21 -0.75 -14.15
N VAL A 413 0.59 -1.75 -13.80
CA VAL A 413 2.04 -1.73 -13.95
C VAL A 413 2.39 -2.81 -14.95
N ARG A 414 2.95 -2.41 -16.10
CA ARG A 414 3.52 -3.32 -17.08
C ARG A 414 5.04 -3.31 -16.94
N GLY A 415 5.64 -4.49 -16.99
CA GLY A 415 7.09 -4.61 -17.03
C GLY A 415 7.55 -6.05 -17.04
N GLU A 416 8.63 -6.31 -16.32
CA GLU A 416 9.37 -7.57 -16.38
C GLU A 416 9.81 -8.02 -14.98
N GLY A 417 10.32 -9.24 -14.86
CA GLY A 417 10.78 -9.77 -13.58
C GLY A 417 11.52 -11.10 -13.66
N VAL A 418 11.99 -11.53 -12.49
CA VAL A 418 12.68 -12.80 -12.28
C VAL A 418 11.97 -13.52 -11.15
N PHE A 419 11.43 -14.70 -11.45
CA PHE A 419 10.84 -15.58 -10.46
C PHE A 419 11.85 -16.64 -10.03
N LEU A 420 12.09 -16.73 -8.73
CA LEU A 420 13.01 -17.68 -8.11
C LEU A 420 12.23 -18.63 -7.22
N ARG A 421 12.64 -19.89 -7.25
CA ARG A 421 12.08 -20.95 -6.42
C ARG A 421 13.19 -21.61 -5.63
N LEU A 422 12.94 -21.87 -4.35
CA LEU A 422 13.84 -22.68 -3.54
C LEU A 422 13.42 -24.16 -3.61
N ASP A 423 14.38 -25.04 -3.42
CA ASP A 423 14.13 -26.48 -3.22
C ASP A 423 13.32 -26.67 -1.93
N GLU A 424 12.04 -27.03 -2.10
CA GLU A 424 11.08 -27.20 -1.00
C GLU A 424 11.53 -28.28 -0.01
N THR A 425 12.08 -29.39 -0.51
CA THR A 425 12.60 -30.48 0.34
C THR A 425 13.76 -30.04 1.21
N ARG A 426 14.71 -29.28 0.67
CA ARG A 426 15.84 -28.73 1.42
C ARG A 426 15.36 -27.67 2.42
N LEU A 427 14.43 -26.82 2.01
CA LEU A 427 13.85 -25.79 2.86
C LEU A 427 13.11 -26.41 4.05
N ASP A 428 12.32 -27.45 3.83
CA ASP A 428 11.60 -28.15 4.89
C ASP A 428 12.54 -28.83 5.89
N ALA A 429 13.60 -29.47 5.40
CA ALA A 429 14.61 -30.06 6.27
C ALA A 429 15.29 -28.99 7.14
N TRP A 430 15.65 -27.85 6.55
CA TRP A 430 16.27 -26.72 7.26
C TRP A 430 15.31 -26.10 8.29
N ALA A 431 14.05 -25.86 7.92
CA ALA A 431 13.03 -25.25 8.76
C ALA A 431 12.69 -26.11 10.00
N ARG A 432 12.83 -27.43 9.91
CA ARG A 432 12.62 -28.37 11.03
C ARG A 432 13.76 -28.39 12.05
N SER A 433 14.91 -27.80 11.74
CA SER A 433 16.02 -27.75 12.70
C SER A 433 15.62 -26.92 13.93
N ALA A 434 16.01 -27.39 15.12
CA ALA A 434 15.59 -26.76 16.38
C ALA A 434 16.04 -25.29 16.49
N ALA A 435 17.25 -24.98 16.02
CA ALA A 435 17.79 -23.62 16.04
C ALA A 435 17.01 -22.65 15.13
N VAL A 436 16.68 -23.07 13.90
CA VAL A 436 15.90 -22.27 12.96
C VAL A 436 14.47 -22.07 13.45
N ALA A 437 13.81 -23.15 13.89
CA ALA A 437 12.47 -23.09 14.43
C ALA A 437 12.40 -22.15 15.65
N ALA A 438 13.34 -22.27 16.60
CA ALA A 438 13.40 -21.41 17.77
C ALA A 438 13.64 -19.94 17.42
N ARG A 439 14.41 -19.64 16.37
CA ARG A 439 14.68 -18.27 15.94
C ARG A 439 13.46 -17.64 15.26
N ALA A 440 12.81 -18.33 14.33
CA ALA A 440 11.57 -17.87 13.70
C ALA A 440 10.44 -17.71 14.74
N GLU A 441 10.40 -18.58 15.75
CA GLU A 441 9.43 -18.52 16.84
C GLU A 441 9.49 -17.21 17.64
N ARG A 442 10.68 -16.59 17.77
CA ARG A 442 10.81 -15.28 18.43
C ARG A 442 10.08 -14.20 17.65
N ILE A 443 10.26 -14.18 16.32
CA ILE A 443 9.55 -13.27 15.43
C ILE A 443 8.04 -13.51 15.53
N ARG A 444 7.62 -14.79 15.43
CA ARG A 444 6.21 -15.19 15.53
C ARG A 444 5.58 -14.77 16.86
N THR A 445 6.29 -14.94 17.97
CA THR A 445 5.82 -14.54 19.31
C THR A 445 5.64 -13.02 19.41
N ASN A 446 6.60 -12.23 18.90
CA ASN A 446 6.49 -10.77 18.87
C ASN A 446 5.34 -10.32 17.96
N HIS A 447 5.17 -10.98 16.82
CA HIS A 447 4.08 -10.71 15.89
C HIS A 447 2.71 -11.00 16.51
N LEU A 448 2.52 -12.18 17.12
CA LEU A 448 1.29 -12.53 17.83
C LEU A 448 0.99 -11.60 19.01
N ARG A 449 2.01 -11.11 19.71
CA ARG A 449 1.84 -10.09 20.76
C ARG A 449 1.30 -8.79 20.16
N MET A 450 1.91 -8.32 19.07
CA MET A 450 1.43 -7.14 18.35
C MET A 450 -0.01 -7.31 17.87
N LEU A 451 -0.36 -8.49 17.34
CA LEU A 451 -1.72 -8.79 16.88
C LEU A 451 -2.75 -8.78 18.02
N ARG A 452 -2.42 -9.40 19.17
CA ARG A 452 -3.26 -9.36 20.38
C ARG A 452 -3.48 -7.93 20.87
N ASP A 453 -2.42 -7.12 20.89
CA ASP A 453 -2.50 -5.72 21.29
C ASP A 453 -3.43 -4.89 20.38
N ARG A 454 -3.60 -5.29 19.11
CA ARG A 454 -4.47 -4.63 18.12
C ARG A 454 -5.91 -5.13 18.13
N ALA A 455 -6.11 -6.45 18.26
CA ALA A 455 -7.41 -7.10 18.22
C ALA A 455 -8.35 -6.63 19.36
N GLY A 456 -7.79 -6.21 20.50
CA GLY A 456 -8.56 -5.92 21.70
C GLY A 456 -9.18 -7.18 22.30
N GLU A 457 -10.16 -7.04 23.21
CA GLU A 457 -10.75 -8.17 23.94
C GLU A 457 -11.76 -8.98 23.11
N ASP A 458 -12.31 -8.42 22.02
CA ASP A 458 -13.48 -8.95 21.31
C ASP A 458 -13.18 -9.61 19.93
N HIS A 459 -11.92 -9.65 19.48
CA HIS A 459 -11.57 -10.21 18.15
C HIS A 459 -10.67 -11.44 18.24
N THR A 460 -10.92 -12.38 17.32
CA THR A 460 -10.03 -13.52 17.10
C THR A 460 -8.70 -13.04 16.55
N VAL A 461 -7.61 -13.40 17.22
CA VAL A 461 -6.25 -13.09 16.78
C VAL A 461 -5.92 -14.01 15.60
N PRO A 462 -5.58 -13.47 14.42
CA PRO A 462 -5.22 -14.29 13.28
C PRO A 462 -3.91 -15.04 13.51
N ASP A 463 -3.71 -16.12 12.76
CA ASP A 463 -2.44 -16.82 12.75
C ASP A 463 -1.34 -15.95 12.17
N SER A 464 -0.14 -16.07 12.74
CA SER A 464 1.01 -15.31 12.29
C SER A 464 1.68 -16.00 11.11
N PRO A 465 1.93 -15.31 9.98
CA PRO A 465 2.64 -15.88 8.83
C PRO A 465 4.15 -16.06 9.05
N ALA A 466 4.64 -15.83 10.28
CA ALA A 466 6.05 -15.71 10.61
C ALA A 466 6.71 -17.09 10.77
N GLY A 467 6.68 -17.91 9.72
CA GLY A 467 7.41 -19.17 9.64
C GLY A 467 8.82 -19.00 9.07
N PRO A 468 9.73 -19.98 9.25
CA PRO A 468 11.07 -19.94 8.69
C PRO A 468 11.08 -19.68 7.17
N ARG A 469 10.15 -20.31 6.44
CA ARG A 469 9.99 -20.16 4.98
C ARG A 469 9.70 -18.70 4.58
N MET A 470 8.72 -18.09 5.23
CA MET A 470 8.29 -16.71 4.96
C MET A 470 9.43 -15.73 5.23
N VAL A 471 10.06 -15.80 6.40
CA VAL A 471 11.16 -14.89 6.78
C VAL A 471 12.37 -15.07 5.86
N LEU A 472 12.69 -16.32 5.48
CA LEU A 472 13.79 -16.62 4.55
C LEU A 472 13.56 -16.01 3.17
N LEU A 473 12.40 -16.28 2.54
CA LEU A 473 12.08 -15.80 1.20
C LEU A 473 11.99 -14.28 1.15
N HIS A 474 11.36 -13.68 2.16
CA HIS A 474 11.26 -12.23 2.29
C HIS A 474 12.65 -11.58 2.42
N THR A 475 13.48 -12.09 3.33
CA THR A 475 14.81 -11.54 3.53
C THR A 475 15.72 -11.76 2.32
N LEU A 476 15.58 -12.89 1.61
CA LEU A 476 16.31 -13.16 0.37
C LEU A 476 15.92 -12.19 -0.75
N ALA A 477 14.62 -11.91 -0.92
CA ALA A 477 14.15 -10.93 -1.89
C ALA A 477 14.74 -9.54 -1.59
N HIS A 478 14.80 -9.15 -0.33
CA HIS A 478 15.42 -7.90 0.09
C HIS A 478 16.93 -7.83 -0.21
N ALA A 479 17.66 -8.92 0.09
CA ALA A 479 19.08 -9.01 -0.22
C ALA A 479 19.36 -8.90 -1.72
N LEU A 480 18.53 -9.54 -2.56
CA LEU A 480 18.65 -9.51 -4.01
C LEU A 480 18.27 -8.15 -4.61
N ILE A 481 17.20 -7.49 -4.12
CA ILE A 481 16.85 -6.14 -4.58
C ILE A 481 17.98 -5.16 -4.27
N ASN A 482 18.60 -5.26 -3.08
CA ASN A 482 19.77 -4.44 -2.73
C ASN A 482 20.97 -4.76 -3.63
N GLU A 483 21.25 -6.03 -3.95
CA GLU A 483 22.30 -6.41 -4.91
C GLU A 483 22.05 -5.81 -6.28
N TRP A 484 20.88 -6.03 -6.86
CA TRP A 484 20.58 -5.55 -8.21
C TRP A 484 20.49 -4.03 -8.27
N SER A 485 20.28 -3.37 -7.13
CA SER A 485 20.40 -1.93 -7.06
C SER A 485 21.83 -1.42 -7.15
N LEU A 486 22.78 -2.18 -6.59
CA LEU A 486 24.20 -1.85 -6.62
C LEU A 486 24.86 -2.27 -7.94
N ASP A 487 24.57 -3.47 -8.43
CA ASP A 487 25.21 -4.07 -9.61
C ASP A 487 24.47 -3.75 -10.92
N GLY A 488 23.14 -3.82 -10.90
CA GLY A 488 22.29 -3.61 -12.07
C GLY A 488 21.92 -2.15 -12.35
N GLY A 489 22.26 -1.22 -11.45
CA GLY A 489 21.92 0.21 -11.55
C GLY A 489 20.42 0.52 -11.42
N TYR A 490 19.60 -0.46 -11.03
CA TYR A 490 18.18 -0.28 -10.77
C TYR A 490 18.00 0.44 -9.43
N PRO A 491 17.32 1.59 -9.34
CA PRO A 491 16.95 2.11 -8.03
C PRO A 491 16.17 1.05 -7.25
N ALA A 492 16.50 0.78 -5.97
CA ALA A 492 15.75 -0.21 -5.18
C ALA A 492 14.23 0.06 -5.22
N ALA A 493 13.84 1.33 -5.19
CA ALA A 493 12.45 1.78 -5.28
C ALA A 493 11.74 1.45 -6.62
N SER A 494 12.48 1.12 -7.69
CA SER A 494 11.94 0.66 -8.98
C SER A 494 11.83 -0.86 -9.08
N LEU A 495 12.26 -1.60 -8.06
CA LEU A 495 12.08 -3.04 -7.94
C LEU A 495 11.07 -3.33 -6.82
N ARG A 496 10.26 -4.37 -7.02
CA ARG A 496 9.26 -4.81 -6.07
C ARG A 496 9.31 -6.32 -5.94
N GLU A 497 9.24 -6.79 -4.71
CA GLU A 497 9.08 -8.21 -4.44
C GLU A 497 7.61 -8.63 -4.48
N ARG A 498 7.40 -9.92 -4.74
CA ARG A 498 6.12 -10.59 -4.58
C ARG A 498 6.41 -11.99 -4.05
N LEU A 499 5.92 -12.29 -2.86
CA LEU A 499 6.26 -13.52 -2.15
C LEU A 499 5.18 -14.59 -2.32
N TYR A 500 5.64 -15.84 -2.46
CA TYR A 500 4.84 -17.05 -2.52
C TYR A 500 5.37 -18.02 -1.47
N ALA A 501 4.92 -17.81 -0.24
CA ALA A 501 5.39 -18.51 0.95
C ALA A 501 4.20 -19.12 1.71
N ASP A 502 3.83 -20.34 1.36
CA ASP A 502 2.88 -21.16 2.12
C ASP A 502 3.44 -22.58 2.26
N ASP A 503 2.67 -23.54 2.77
CA ASP A 503 3.11 -24.94 2.94
C ASP A 503 3.52 -25.63 1.63
N THR A 504 3.00 -25.18 0.49
CA THR A 504 3.19 -25.74 -0.86
C THR A 504 3.98 -24.84 -1.82
N MET A 505 4.31 -23.61 -1.40
CA MET A 505 4.95 -22.59 -2.21
C MET A 505 6.22 -22.08 -1.54
N ALA A 506 7.33 -22.19 -2.26
CA ALA A 506 8.62 -21.64 -1.84
C ALA A 506 9.24 -20.77 -2.95
N GLY A 507 8.58 -19.67 -3.29
CA GLY A 507 9.02 -18.79 -4.37
C GLY A 507 8.95 -17.29 -4.05
N LEU A 508 9.71 -16.52 -4.81
CA LEU A 508 9.66 -15.07 -4.81
C LEU A 508 9.80 -14.56 -6.25
N LEU A 509 9.05 -13.52 -6.60
CA LEU A 509 9.18 -12.78 -7.84
C LEU A 509 9.75 -11.40 -7.51
N ILE A 510 10.81 -11.00 -8.19
CA ILE A 510 11.26 -9.60 -8.18
C ILE A 510 10.92 -9.03 -9.54
N SER A 511 10.10 -7.99 -9.57
CA SER A 511 9.62 -7.34 -10.78
C SER A 511 9.80 -5.84 -10.74
N THR A 512 9.60 -5.19 -11.86
CA THR A 512 9.56 -3.73 -11.95
C THR A 512 8.40 -3.15 -11.13
N ALA A 513 8.69 -2.18 -10.27
CA ALA A 513 7.71 -1.54 -9.39
C ALA A 513 6.85 -0.49 -10.11
N THR A 514 7.37 0.09 -11.20
CA THR A 514 6.74 1.19 -11.94
C THR A 514 6.88 0.97 -13.45
N SER A 515 5.95 1.54 -14.20
CA SER A 515 5.89 1.46 -15.66
C SER A 515 6.75 2.53 -16.36
N ASP A 516 7.49 3.37 -15.63
CA ASP A 516 8.35 4.41 -16.20
C ASP A 516 9.72 3.83 -16.59
N SER A 517 10.02 3.85 -17.88
CA SER A 517 11.30 3.75 -18.64
C SER A 517 12.49 2.89 -18.17
N ALA A 518 12.69 2.60 -16.88
CA ALA A 518 13.78 1.77 -16.37
C ALA A 518 13.56 0.27 -16.63
N GLY A 519 12.31 -0.17 -16.83
CA GLY A 519 11.91 -1.58 -16.80
C GLY A 519 11.55 -2.25 -18.13
N SER A 520 11.88 -1.66 -19.29
CA SER A 520 11.37 -2.15 -20.59
C SER A 520 12.45 -2.56 -21.61
N LEU A 521 13.71 -2.72 -21.18
CA LEU A 521 14.83 -3.05 -22.07
C LEU A 521 15.41 -4.46 -21.83
N GLY A 522 14.77 -5.32 -21.02
CA GLY A 522 15.25 -6.68 -20.78
C GLY A 522 16.35 -6.78 -19.70
N GLY A 523 16.66 -5.68 -19.01
CA GLY A 523 17.80 -5.61 -18.10
C GLY A 523 17.57 -6.39 -16.80
N LEU A 524 16.35 -6.39 -16.25
CA LEU A 524 16.02 -7.16 -15.06
C LEU A 524 15.87 -8.65 -15.41
N VAL A 525 15.27 -8.95 -16.55
CA VAL A 525 15.18 -10.32 -17.07
C VAL A 525 16.56 -10.93 -17.24
N ALA A 526 17.54 -10.18 -17.75
CA ALA A 526 18.90 -10.66 -17.87
C ALA A 526 19.51 -11.06 -16.51
N GLN A 527 19.13 -10.41 -15.40
CA GLN A 527 19.61 -10.78 -14.07
C GLN A 527 19.13 -12.17 -13.62
N GLY A 528 18.05 -12.68 -14.23
CA GLY A 528 17.55 -14.04 -13.98
C GLY A 528 18.32 -15.13 -14.71
N GLU A 529 19.16 -14.80 -15.70
CA GLU A 529 19.99 -15.80 -16.36
C GLU A 529 21.04 -16.34 -15.36
N PRO A 530 21.18 -17.67 -15.20
CA PRO A 530 22.12 -18.30 -14.28
C PRO A 530 23.54 -17.72 -14.26
N VAL A 531 24.07 -17.31 -15.42
CA VAL A 531 25.40 -16.70 -15.54
C VAL A 531 25.54 -15.35 -14.81
N ARG A 532 24.44 -14.62 -14.60
CA ARG A 532 24.40 -13.35 -13.83
C ARG A 532 23.80 -13.54 -12.45
N LEU A 533 22.81 -14.41 -12.34
CA LEU A 533 22.11 -14.68 -11.09
C LEU A 533 23.04 -15.32 -10.04
N GLU A 534 23.92 -16.25 -10.45
CA GLU A 534 24.82 -16.92 -9.51
C GLU A 534 25.80 -15.94 -8.84
N PRO A 535 26.55 -15.09 -9.58
CA PRO A 535 27.40 -14.07 -8.96
C PRO A 535 26.60 -13.09 -8.09
N SER A 536 25.40 -12.69 -8.54
CA SER A 536 24.51 -11.82 -7.77
C SER A 536 24.10 -12.43 -6.44
N LEU A 537 23.68 -13.71 -6.44
CA LEU A 537 23.34 -14.44 -5.22
C LEU A 537 24.55 -14.56 -4.29
N HIS A 538 25.71 -14.93 -4.84
CA HIS A 538 26.94 -15.06 -4.06
C HIS A 538 27.30 -13.74 -3.36
N SER A 539 27.29 -12.64 -4.12
CA SER A 539 27.59 -11.29 -3.65
C SER A 539 26.58 -10.83 -2.59
N ALA A 540 25.28 -11.08 -2.81
CA ALA A 540 24.21 -10.66 -1.92
C ALA A 540 24.32 -11.36 -0.57
N LEU A 541 24.54 -12.68 -0.61
CA LEU A 541 24.73 -13.49 0.59
C LEU A 541 26.04 -13.16 1.31
N THR A 542 27.12 -12.88 0.57
CA THR A 542 28.39 -12.46 1.17
C THR A 542 28.24 -11.14 1.91
N ARG A 543 27.55 -10.14 1.34
CA ARG A 543 27.24 -8.89 2.05
C ARG A 543 26.29 -9.10 3.22
N ALA A 544 25.36 -10.04 3.12
CA ALA A 544 24.47 -10.38 4.23
C ALA A 544 25.21 -10.95 5.45
N LYS A 545 26.48 -11.35 5.33
CA LYS A 545 27.30 -11.82 6.47
C LYS A 545 27.61 -10.73 7.49
N TRP A 546 27.80 -9.48 7.06
CA TRP A 546 28.23 -8.39 7.93
C TRP A 546 27.37 -7.13 7.77
N CYS A 547 26.94 -6.55 8.89
CA CYS A 547 26.26 -5.26 8.93
C CYS A 547 27.15 -4.23 9.62
N SER A 548 27.16 -2.99 9.12
CA SER A 548 27.89 -1.89 9.79
C SER A 548 27.36 -1.54 11.19
N ALA A 549 26.15 -2.00 11.51
CA ALA A 549 25.53 -1.86 12.83
C ALA A 549 25.71 -3.11 13.72
N ASP A 550 26.54 -4.08 13.32
CA ASP A 550 26.90 -5.20 14.20
C ASP A 550 27.80 -4.74 15.37
N PRO A 551 27.70 -5.37 16.56
CA PRO A 551 26.89 -6.55 16.87
C PRO A 551 25.41 -6.25 17.17
N LEU A 552 25.03 -4.99 17.40
CA LEU A 552 23.67 -4.59 17.80
C LEU A 552 22.59 -5.06 16.82
N CYS A 553 22.90 -5.12 15.52
CA CYS A 553 21.98 -5.62 14.51
C CYS A 553 21.78 -7.14 14.62
N VAL A 554 22.84 -7.96 14.57
CA VAL A 554 22.72 -9.43 14.59
C VAL A 554 22.21 -9.98 15.93
N GLU A 555 22.56 -9.33 17.04
CA GLU A 555 22.14 -9.73 18.40
C GLU A 555 20.75 -9.22 18.79
N SER A 556 20.10 -8.40 17.95
CA SER A 556 18.77 -7.86 18.24
C SER A 556 17.72 -8.96 18.42
N GLU A 557 17.09 -9.00 19.59
CA GLU A 557 15.97 -9.91 19.89
C GLU A 557 14.60 -9.40 19.43
N GLY A 558 14.55 -8.16 18.92
CA GLY A 558 13.33 -7.54 18.41
C GLY A 558 13.56 -6.10 17.98
N SER A 559 13.33 -5.81 16.71
CA SER A 559 13.47 -4.48 16.11
C SER A 559 12.30 -4.15 15.18
N GLY A 560 12.27 -2.91 14.68
CA GLY A 560 11.18 -2.43 13.82
C GLY A 560 9.85 -2.25 14.55
N VAL A 561 8.78 -2.03 13.77
CA VAL A 561 7.43 -1.86 14.31
C VAL A 561 6.97 -3.16 14.97
N GLY A 562 6.58 -3.10 16.25
CA GLY A 562 6.14 -4.28 17.00
C GLY A 562 7.25 -5.25 17.42
N GLY A 563 8.53 -4.94 17.13
CA GLY A 563 9.64 -5.84 17.46
C GLY A 563 9.67 -7.11 16.60
N ILE A 564 9.08 -7.07 15.41
CA ILE A 564 8.85 -8.25 14.54
C ILE A 564 10.00 -8.54 13.57
N ASN A 565 11.11 -7.82 13.71
CA ASN A 565 12.35 -8.09 13.00
C ASN A 565 13.45 -8.53 13.96
N LEU A 566 14.42 -9.30 13.48
CA LEU A 566 15.64 -9.61 14.21
C LEU A 566 16.82 -8.86 13.59
N ALA A 567 17.71 -9.56 12.87
CA ALA A 567 18.90 -8.98 12.24
C ALA A 567 18.55 -8.22 10.95
N ALA A 568 17.76 -7.14 11.09
CA ALA A 568 17.31 -6.31 9.98
C ALA A 568 17.33 -4.81 10.34
N CYS A 569 18.01 -4.01 9.52
CA CYS A 569 18.11 -2.56 9.66
C CYS A 569 18.36 -1.89 8.29
N HIS A 570 18.29 -0.56 8.25
CA HIS A 570 18.51 0.23 7.02
C HIS A 570 19.89 0.01 6.37
N ALA A 571 20.88 -0.47 7.13
CA ALA A 571 22.21 -0.74 6.60
C ALA A 571 22.34 -2.11 5.92
N CYS A 572 21.37 -3.02 6.06
CA CYS A 572 21.48 -4.37 5.51
C CYS A 572 20.30 -4.80 4.63
N VAL A 573 19.09 -4.87 5.18
CA VAL A 573 17.95 -5.54 4.50
C VAL A 573 16.64 -4.76 4.52
N LEU A 574 16.58 -3.53 5.02
CA LEU A 574 15.35 -2.73 4.84
C LEU A 574 15.31 -2.07 3.46
N LEU A 575 14.15 -2.10 2.81
CA LEU A 575 13.91 -1.53 1.48
C LEU A 575 12.99 -0.30 1.52
N PRO A 576 12.92 0.51 0.45
CA PRO A 576 11.87 1.50 0.26
C PRO A 576 10.46 0.89 0.31
N GLU A 577 9.48 1.66 0.76
CA GLU A 577 8.07 1.21 0.91
C GLU A 577 7.45 0.73 -0.42
N THR A 578 7.90 1.23 -1.57
CA THR A 578 7.39 0.81 -2.88
C THR A 578 7.81 -0.61 -3.26
N SER A 579 8.87 -1.12 -2.64
CA SER A 579 9.54 -2.38 -2.98
C SER A 579 9.05 -3.59 -2.20
N CYS A 580 8.61 -3.39 -0.95
CA CYS A 580 8.23 -4.47 -0.03
C CYS A 580 6.71 -4.53 0.14
N GLU A 581 6.09 -5.70 -0.04
CA GLU A 581 4.63 -5.85 0.18
C GLU A 581 4.28 -5.95 1.68
N HIS A 582 5.27 -6.29 2.51
CA HIS A 582 5.12 -6.59 3.94
C HIS A 582 5.59 -5.45 4.86
N ASN A 583 5.74 -4.24 4.34
CA ASN A 583 6.14 -3.05 5.11
C ASN A 583 7.39 -3.26 5.96
N ASN A 584 8.39 -3.96 5.42
CA ASN A 584 9.66 -4.26 6.10
C ASN A 584 9.50 -5.01 7.44
N GLY A 585 8.43 -5.79 7.62
CA GLY A 585 8.24 -6.66 8.79
C GLY A 585 8.63 -8.12 8.53
N LEU A 586 8.94 -8.90 9.56
CA LEU A 586 9.31 -10.31 9.45
C LEU A 586 10.61 -10.54 8.65
N LEU A 587 11.67 -9.80 9.01
CA LEU A 587 12.99 -9.86 8.36
C LEU A 587 14.09 -10.33 9.33
N ASP A 588 15.01 -11.15 8.81
CA ASP A 588 16.16 -11.63 9.56
C ASP A 588 17.28 -12.19 8.66
N ARG A 589 18.36 -11.42 8.46
CA ARG A 589 19.47 -11.84 7.58
C ARG A 589 20.21 -13.08 8.10
N ALA A 590 20.10 -13.38 9.40
CA ALA A 590 20.74 -14.57 9.97
C ALA A 590 20.12 -15.88 9.45
N LEU A 591 18.86 -15.88 9.00
CA LEU A 591 18.28 -17.07 8.35
C LEU A 591 18.90 -17.32 6.96
N LEU A 592 19.53 -16.32 6.33
CA LEU A 592 20.26 -16.51 5.08
C LEU A 592 21.61 -17.17 5.31
N ILE A 593 22.43 -16.62 6.23
CA ILE A 593 23.86 -16.95 6.35
C ILE A 593 24.29 -17.52 7.70
N GLY A 594 23.40 -17.51 8.69
CA GLY A 594 23.67 -17.93 10.07
C GLY A 594 23.95 -16.77 11.01
N THR A 595 24.29 -17.10 12.24
CA THR A 595 24.85 -16.15 13.22
C THR A 595 26.34 -16.43 13.41
N PRO A 596 27.13 -15.50 13.95
CA PRO A 596 28.52 -15.78 14.32
C PRO A 596 28.67 -16.97 15.27
N GLU A 597 27.72 -17.14 16.19
CA GLU A 597 27.73 -18.22 17.20
C GLU A 597 27.18 -19.55 16.67
N ASP A 598 26.20 -19.48 15.77
CA ASP A 598 25.58 -20.63 15.14
C ASP A 598 25.38 -20.41 13.62
N PRO A 599 26.37 -20.80 12.81
CA PRO A 599 26.28 -20.74 11.35
C PRO A 599 25.23 -21.71 10.77
N SER A 600 24.81 -22.74 11.51
CA SER A 600 23.88 -23.77 11.02
C SER A 600 22.46 -23.23 10.79
N VAL A 601 22.15 -22.09 11.42
CA VAL A 601 20.88 -21.36 11.22
C VAL A 601 20.72 -20.86 9.78
N GLY A 602 21.81 -20.61 9.04
CA GLY A 602 21.76 -20.07 7.69
C GLY A 602 21.41 -21.10 6.63
N PHE A 603 20.34 -20.86 5.85
CA PHE A 603 19.95 -21.74 4.75
C PHE A 603 21.03 -21.88 3.66
N PHE A 604 21.77 -20.79 3.40
CA PHE A 604 22.81 -20.72 2.37
C PHE A 604 24.22 -20.90 2.91
N ASN A 605 24.40 -21.20 4.20
CA ASN A 605 25.73 -21.25 4.82
C ASN A 605 26.72 -22.14 4.06
N GLY A 606 26.29 -23.35 3.65
CA GLY A 606 27.13 -24.28 2.88
C GLY A 606 27.46 -23.85 1.44
N ALA A 607 26.79 -22.84 0.88
CA ALA A 607 27.04 -22.34 -0.48
C ALA A 607 28.01 -21.16 -0.53
N VAL A 608 28.29 -20.52 0.61
CA VAL A 608 29.11 -19.30 0.71
C VAL A 608 30.32 -19.49 1.63
N MET A 609 30.61 -20.74 2.02
CA MET A 609 31.86 -21.10 2.68
C MET A 609 32.99 -21.12 1.64
N PRO A 610 34.18 -20.58 1.96
CA PRO A 610 35.32 -20.51 1.04
C PRO A 610 35.85 -21.87 0.60
#